data_AF-A0A4R3VR95-F1
#
_entry.id   AF-A0A4R3VR95-F1
#
_cell.length_a   1.000
_cell.length_b   1.000
_cell.length_c   1.000
_cell.angle_alpha   90.00
_cell.angle_beta   90.00
_cell.angle_gamma   90.00
#
_symmetry.space_group_name_H-M   'P 1'
#
loop_
_entity.id
_entity.type
_entity.pdbx_description
1 polymer ?
#
loop_
_entity_poly.entity_id
_entity_poly.type
_entity_poly.pdbx_seq_one_letter_code
_entity_poly.pdbx_strand_id
1 'polypeptide(L)'
;MAIVGCNLPNRFIEQHDVFFGVAPTLVDLKPKLIEFWPEIAEKLHIDSYRTVSKVGNHRIFVVDAAEKKDNGLHLYFLNLGGYKPDDMKNTIINSLSWLHPWQRLYESVRRMYFGSIIPSRTLIINTE
;
A
#
# COMPACT_ATOMS: atom_id res chain seq x y z
N MET A 1 6.10 -5.42 0.50
CA MET A 1 4.74 -5.15 1.00
C MET A 1 4.45 -6.17 2.08
N ALA A 2 3.94 -5.75 3.23
CA ALA A 2 3.53 -6.62 4.32
C ALA A 2 2.13 -6.24 4.79
N ILE A 3 1.35 -7.24 5.20
CA ILE A 3 0.14 -7.05 5.99
C ILE A 3 0.55 -7.22 7.43
N VAL A 4 0.28 -6.20 8.24
CA VAL A 4 0.66 -6.16 9.65
C VAL A 4 -0.59 -6.03 10.49
N GLY A 5 -0.60 -6.74 11.62
CA GLY A 5 -1.72 -6.77 12.53
C GLY A 5 -1.30 -6.42 13.96
N CYS A 6 -2.23 -5.85 14.72
CA CYS A 6 -2.08 -5.63 16.15
C CYS A 6 -3.42 -5.45 16.87
N ASN A 7 -3.44 -5.89 18.13
CA ASN A 7 -4.49 -5.58 19.09
C ASN A 7 -4.22 -4.26 19.81
N LEU A 8 -5.00 -3.23 19.47
CA LEU A 8 -4.94 -1.90 20.08
C LEU A 8 -5.87 -1.79 21.31
N PRO A 9 -5.50 -0.98 22.33
CA PRO A 9 -6.41 -0.63 23.40
C PRO A 9 -7.69 0.00 22.85
N ASN A 10 -8.83 -0.27 23.50
CA ASN A 10 -10.14 0.29 23.10
C ASN A 10 -10.55 -0.09 21.66
N ARG A 11 -10.13 -1.26 21.18
CA ARG A 11 -10.65 -1.91 19.98
C ARG A 11 -11.20 -3.27 20.36
N PHE A 12 -12.36 -3.60 19.82
CA PHE A 12 -13.02 -4.89 20.05
C PHE A 12 -12.46 -6.01 19.16
N ILE A 13 -11.75 -5.64 18.10
CA ILE A 13 -11.15 -6.56 17.14
C ILE A 13 -9.74 -6.12 16.78
N GLU A 14 -8.94 -7.10 16.37
CA GLU A 14 -7.60 -6.91 15.82
C GLU A 14 -7.61 -5.98 14.61
N GLN A 15 -6.67 -5.04 14.56
CA GLN A 15 -6.53 -4.09 13.47
C GLN A 15 -5.43 -4.55 12.53
N HIS A 16 -5.61 -4.30 11.23
CA HIS A 16 -4.65 -4.65 10.20
C HIS A 16 -4.34 -3.43 9.32
N ASP A 17 -3.10 -3.32 8.86
CA ASP A 17 -2.68 -2.29 7.90
C ASP A 17 -1.67 -2.85 6.89
N VAL A 18 -1.44 -2.10 5.81
CA VAL A 18 -0.52 -2.44 4.73
C VAL A 18 0.74 -1.60 4.83
N PHE A 19 1.87 -2.25 5.05
CA PHE A 19 3.18 -1.62 5.10
C PHE A 19 3.97 -1.81 3.81
N PHE A 20 4.56 -0.72 3.32
CA PHE A 20 5.55 -0.74 2.24
C PHE A 20 6.90 -0.28 2.77
N GLY A 21 7.90 -1.15 2.64
CA GLY A 21 9.26 -0.87 3.04
C GLY A 21 10.27 -1.48 2.07
N VAL A 22 11.48 -0.93 2.12
CA VAL A 22 12.63 -1.37 1.34
C VAL A 22 13.76 -1.71 2.30
N ALA A 23 14.24 -2.96 2.21
CA ALA A 23 15.40 -3.47 2.93
C ALA A 23 15.89 -4.80 2.29
N PRO A 24 17.11 -5.26 2.60
CA PRO A 24 17.65 -6.53 2.10
C PRO A 24 16.86 -7.74 2.57
N THR A 25 16.42 -7.76 3.84
CA THR A 25 15.60 -8.82 4.41
C THR A 25 14.35 -8.28 5.08
N LEU A 26 13.39 -9.16 5.38
CA LEU A 26 12.19 -8.79 6.13
C LEU A 26 12.51 -8.32 7.55
N VAL A 27 13.53 -8.90 8.19
CA VAL A 27 13.93 -8.57 9.57
C VAL A 27 14.45 -7.14 9.64
N ASP A 28 15.17 -6.70 8.61
CA ASP A 28 15.70 -5.34 8.50
C ASP A 28 14.61 -4.26 8.38
N LEU A 29 13.35 -4.66 8.13
CA LEU A 29 12.21 -3.74 8.13
C LEU A 29 11.68 -3.43 9.54
N LYS A 30 12.09 -4.18 10.58
CA LYS A 30 11.58 -4.01 11.95
C LYS A 30 11.64 -2.57 12.46
N PRO A 31 12.75 -1.81 12.32
CA PRO A 31 12.79 -0.43 12.80
C PRO A 31 11.77 0.47 12.10
N LYS A 32 11.64 0.33 10.76
CA LYS A 32 10.69 1.10 9.95
C LYS A 32 9.24 0.72 10.23
N LEU A 33 8.97 -0.55 10.56
CA LEU A 33 7.65 -1.03 10.97
C LEU A 33 7.22 -0.42 12.30
N ILE A 34 8.13 -0.34 13.27
CA ILE A 34 7.88 0.31 14.57
C ILE A 34 7.63 1.81 14.37
N GLU A 35 8.40 2.48 13.51
CA GLU A 35 8.18 3.89 13.17
C GLU A 35 6.84 4.12 12.44
N PHE A 36 6.46 3.20 11.56
CA PHE A 36 5.21 3.26 10.80
C PHE A 36 3.98 3.18 11.72
N TRP A 37 4.03 2.32 12.75
CA TRP A 37 2.94 2.13 13.69
C TRP A 37 3.49 2.11 15.13
N PRO A 38 3.82 3.29 15.70
CA PRO A 38 4.54 3.40 16.98
C PRO A 38 3.70 2.95 18.18
N GLU A 39 2.37 3.04 18.09
CA GLU A 39 1.43 2.61 19.13
C GLU A 39 1.43 1.09 19.38
N ILE A 40 2.11 0.30 18.54
CA ILE A 40 2.00 -1.17 18.54
C ILE A 40 3.32 -1.93 18.59
N ALA A 41 4.43 -1.24 18.84
CA ALA A 41 5.79 -1.78 18.66
C ALA A 41 6.03 -3.18 19.28
N GLU A 42 5.39 -3.48 20.42
CA GLU A 42 5.56 -4.75 21.14
C GLU A 42 4.52 -5.83 20.77
N LYS A 43 3.42 -5.45 20.11
CA LYS A 43 2.27 -6.33 19.83
C LYS A 43 2.03 -6.57 18.33
N LEU A 44 2.85 -5.94 17.49
CA LEU A 44 2.80 -6.09 16.04
C LEU A 44 3.20 -7.50 15.62
N HIS A 45 2.40 -8.10 14.74
CA HIS A 45 2.78 -9.27 13.96
C HIS A 45 2.64 -9.01 12.45
N ILE A 46 3.28 -9.87 11.66
CA ILE A 46 3.20 -9.86 10.20
C ILE A 46 2.37 -11.08 9.80
N ASP A 47 1.19 -10.86 9.24
CA ASP A 47 0.32 -11.96 8.79
C ASP A 47 0.79 -12.53 7.45
N SER A 48 1.28 -11.63 6.59
CA SER A 48 1.81 -12.01 5.28
C SER A 48 2.72 -10.93 4.73
N TYR A 49 3.64 -11.33 3.86
CA TYR A 49 4.47 -10.39 3.13
C TYR A 49 4.78 -10.90 1.72
N ARG A 50 5.14 -9.97 0.84
CA ARG A 50 5.60 -10.26 -0.51
C ARG A 50 6.58 -9.20 -1.00
N THR A 51 7.63 -9.67 -1.66
CA THR A 51 8.52 -8.81 -2.45
C THR A 51 7.81 -8.34 -3.72
N VAL A 52 7.73 -7.02 -3.92
CA VAL A 52 7.09 -6.41 -5.09
C VAL A 52 8.18 -6.07 -6.10
N SER A 53 8.50 -7.01 -6.99
CA SER A 53 9.54 -6.84 -8.02
C SER A 53 8.99 -6.52 -9.42
N LYS A 54 7.69 -6.71 -9.63
CA LYS A 54 7.02 -6.48 -10.92
C LYS A 54 5.53 -6.17 -10.68
N VAL A 55 4.99 -5.19 -11.39
CA VAL A 55 3.56 -4.85 -11.42
C VAL A 55 3.15 -4.64 -12.88
N GLY A 56 2.13 -5.36 -13.35
CA GLY A 56 1.80 -5.39 -14.78
C GLY A 56 2.99 -5.85 -15.62
N ASN A 57 3.39 -5.04 -16.60
CA ASN A 57 4.55 -5.30 -17.45
C ASN A 57 5.86 -4.64 -16.99
N HIS A 58 5.84 -3.84 -15.92
CA HIS A 58 7.02 -3.09 -15.49
C HIS A 58 7.70 -3.75 -14.29
N ARG A 59 9.04 -3.78 -14.31
CA ARG A 59 9.88 -4.21 -13.19
C ARG A 59 10.11 -3.03 -12.26
N ILE A 60 10.28 -3.33 -10.98
CA ILE A 60 10.51 -2.33 -9.93
C ILE A 60 11.96 -2.47 -9.47
N PHE A 61 12.66 -1.34 -9.47
CA PHE A 61 14.03 -1.23 -8.98
C PHE A 61 14.10 -0.21 -7.86
N VAL A 62 14.98 -0.48 -6.90
CA VAL A 62 15.36 0.49 -5.87
C VAL A 62 16.69 1.06 -6.32
N VAL A 63 16.73 2.37 -6.52
CA VAL A 63 17.90 3.13 -6.96
C VAL A 63 18.17 4.26 -5.98
N ASP A 64 19.39 4.79 -5.99
CA ASP A 64 19.71 5.98 -5.23
C ASP A 64 18.92 7.20 -5.73
N ALA A 65 18.62 8.13 -4.82
CA ALA A 65 17.82 9.31 -5.16
C ALA A 65 18.47 10.17 -6.25
N ALA A 66 19.81 10.18 -6.33
CA ALA A 66 20.57 10.88 -7.36
C ALA A 66 20.43 10.24 -8.75
N GLU A 67 20.12 8.95 -8.83
CA GLU A 67 19.96 8.20 -10.08
C GLU A 67 18.51 8.19 -10.58
N LYS A 68 17.62 8.90 -9.87
CA LYS A 68 16.20 8.97 -10.21
C LYS A 68 15.98 9.68 -11.56
N LYS A 69 15.67 8.91 -12.60
CA LYS A 69 15.11 9.39 -13.87
C LYS A 69 13.58 9.46 -13.79
N ASP A 70 12.98 10.63 -13.93
CA ASP A 70 11.53 10.73 -14.04
C ASP A 70 11.08 10.26 -15.44
N ASN A 71 10.38 9.12 -15.49
CA ASN A 71 9.79 8.59 -16.71
C ASN A 71 8.27 8.85 -16.79
N GLY A 72 7.72 9.64 -15.86
CA GLY A 72 6.30 9.97 -15.78
C GLY A 72 5.40 8.81 -15.34
N LEU A 73 5.96 7.69 -14.89
CA LEU A 73 5.24 6.56 -14.31
C LEU A 73 5.42 6.55 -12.79
N HIS A 74 4.32 6.31 -12.09
CA HIS A 74 4.34 6.14 -10.65
C HIS A 74 3.58 4.88 -10.24
N LEU A 75 4.10 4.20 -9.23
CA LEU A 75 3.45 3.05 -8.62
C LEU A 75 2.42 3.54 -7.59
N TYR A 76 1.16 3.14 -7.77
CA TYR A 76 0.10 3.43 -6.82
C TYR A 76 -0.39 2.16 -6.16
N PHE A 77 -0.57 2.25 -4.84
CA PHE A 77 -1.35 1.28 -4.08
C PHE A 77 -2.76 1.82 -3.88
N LEU A 78 -3.74 1.04 -4.32
CA LEU A 78 -5.15 1.35 -4.17
C LEU A 78 -5.71 0.45 -3.08
N ASN A 79 -6.09 1.06 -1.96
CA ASN A 79 -6.89 0.43 -0.91
C ASN A 79 -8.31 0.97 -1.01
N LEU A 80 -9.20 0.19 -1.62
CA LEU A 80 -10.59 0.57 -1.83
C LEU A 80 -11.48 -0.23 -0.90
N GLY A 81 -12.13 0.46 0.03
CA GLY A 81 -13.28 -0.05 0.79
C GLY A 81 -14.58 0.43 0.15
N GLY A 82 -15.62 -0.40 0.20
CA GLY A 82 -16.92 0.01 -0.30
C GLY A 82 -18.01 -1.02 -0.04
N TYR A 83 -19.24 -0.52 0.03
CA TYR A 83 -20.45 -1.32 0.06
C TYR A 83 -21.02 -1.36 -1.36
N LYS A 84 -21.56 -2.50 -1.79
CA LYS A 84 -22.41 -2.48 -2.98
C LYS A 84 -23.76 -1.87 -2.58
N PRO A 85 -24.46 -1.18 -3.50
CA PRO A 85 -25.83 -0.78 -3.27
C PRO A 85 -26.65 -2.01 -2.84
N ASP A 86 -27.40 -1.86 -1.75
CA ASP A 86 -28.25 -2.89 -1.14
C ASP A 86 -27.53 -4.15 -0.60
N ASP A 87 -26.20 -4.13 -0.49
CA ASP A 87 -25.39 -5.19 0.13
C ASP A 87 -24.58 -4.62 1.29
N MET A 88 -24.88 -5.07 2.51
CA MET A 88 -24.14 -4.68 3.70
C MET A 88 -22.74 -5.32 3.80
N LYS A 89 -22.37 -6.21 2.87
CA LYS A 89 -21.05 -6.81 2.81
C LYS A 89 -20.02 -5.79 2.33
N ASN A 90 -19.13 -5.41 3.24
CA ASN A 90 -17.96 -4.59 2.90
C ASN A 90 -17.03 -5.38 1.97
N THR A 91 -16.65 -4.77 0.85
CA THR A 91 -15.65 -5.29 -0.09
C THR A 91 -14.39 -4.47 0.03
N ILE A 92 -13.27 -5.12 0.33
CA ILE A 92 -11.94 -4.51 0.35
C ILE A 92 -11.17 -4.99 -0.87
N ILE A 93 -10.66 -4.07 -1.68
CA ILE A 93 -9.83 -4.35 -2.84
C ILE A 93 -8.49 -3.65 -2.65
N ASN A 94 -7.45 -4.48 -2.54
CA ASN A 94 -6.07 -4.04 -2.52
C ASN A 94 -5.45 -4.33 -3.89
N SER A 95 -5.04 -3.29 -4.63
CA SER A 95 -4.40 -3.46 -5.93
C SER A 95 -3.19 -2.53 -6.11
N LEU A 96 -2.22 -2.99 -6.91
CA LEU A 96 -1.07 -2.19 -7.33
C LEU A 96 -1.22 -1.89 -8.82
N SER A 97 -1.10 -0.61 -9.20
CA SER A 97 -1.28 -0.17 -10.58
C SER A 97 -0.27 0.90 -10.98
N TRP A 98 0.15 0.88 -12.24
CA TRP A 98 0.93 1.94 -12.88
C TRP A 98 0.00 2.96 -13.48
N LEU A 99 0.18 4.23 -13.12
CA LEU A 99 -0.59 5.31 -13.70
C LEU A 99 0.32 6.51 -13.97
N HIS A 100 0.02 7.21 -15.06
CA HIS A 100 0.40 8.61 -15.26
C HIS A 100 -0.41 9.47 -14.25
N PRO A 101 0.00 10.70 -13.90
CA PRO A 101 -0.17 11.33 -12.57
C PRO A 101 -1.60 11.29 -11.98
N TRP A 102 -1.70 11.55 -10.67
CA TRP A 102 -2.90 11.47 -9.80
C TRP A 102 -4.28 11.67 -10.45
N GLN A 103 -4.42 12.59 -11.41
CA GLN A 103 -5.64 12.78 -12.21
C GLN A 103 -6.11 11.49 -12.92
N ARG A 104 -5.22 10.68 -13.52
CA ARG A 104 -5.65 9.42 -14.16
C ARG A 104 -6.03 8.32 -13.18
N LEU A 105 -5.43 8.31 -11.98
CA LEU A 105 -5.85 7.43 -10.88
C LEU A 105 -7.28 7.76 -10.47
N TYR A 106 -7.56 9.03 -10.25
CA TYR A 106 -8.90 9.50 -9.90
C TYR A 106 -9.94 9.08 -10.95
N GLU A 107 -9.65 9.30 -12.24
CA GLU A 107 -10.56 8.90 -13.33
C GLU A 107 -10.77 7.38 -13.42
N SER A 108 -9.70 6.59 -13.26
CA SER A 108 -9.76 5.12 -13.34
C SER A 108 -10.58 4.53 -12.19
N VAL A 109 -10.39 5.04 -10.98
CA VAL A 109 -11.13 4.58 -9.78
C VAL A 109 -12.58 5.04 -9.82
N ARG A 110 -12.84 6.29 -10.24
CA ARG A 110 -14.20 6.84 -10.40
C ARG A 110 -15.04 6.05 -11.40
N ARG A 111 -14.42 5.45 -12.43
CA ARG A 111 -15.12 4.57 -13.40
C ARG A 111 -15.46 3.19 -12.84
N MET A 112 -14.74 2.70 -11.83
CA MET A 112 -14.92 1.35 -11.28
C MET A 112 -15.79 1.32 -10.02
N TYR A 113 -15.80 2.37 -9.20
CA TYR A 113 -16.51 2.38 -7.91
C TYR A 113 -17.22 3.71 -7.64
N PHE A 114 -18.48 3.64 -7.20
CA PHE A 114 -19.20 4.78 -6.63
C PHE A 114 -18.81 4.93 -5.16
N GLY A 115 -17.80 5.76 -4.88
CA GLY A 115 -17.38 6.00 -3.50
C GLY A 115 -16.17 6.93 -3.35
N SER A 116 -16.05 7.53 -2.17
CA SER A 116 -14.96 8.44 -1.80
C SER A 116 -13.60 7.72 -1.81
N ILE A 117 -12.65 8.25 -2.56
CA ILE A 117 -11.26 7.76 -2.57
C ILE A 117 -10.57 8.29 -1.31
N ILE A 118 -10.16 7.40 -0.41
CA ILE A 118 -9.26 7.76 0.70
C ILE A 118 -7.83 7.57 0.19
N PRO A 119 -7.06 8.65 -0.02
CA PRO A 119 -5.69 8.52 -0.52
C PRO A 119 -4.80 7.91 0.56
N SER A 120 -4.45 6.63 0.44
CA SER A 120 -3.34 6.06 1.22
C SER A 120 -2.01 6.38 0.54
N ARG A 121 -1.02 6.74 1.37
CA ARG A 121 0.34 7.23 1.05
C ARG A 121 0.91 6.74 -0.31
N THR A 122 1.36 7.70 -1.13
CA THR A 122 2.02 7.44 -2.42
C THR A 122 3.44 6.92 -2.20
N LEU A 123 3.74 5.74 -2.74
CA LEU A 123 5.10 5.18 -2.77
C LEU A 123 5.72 5.51 -4.14
N ILE A 124 6.57 6.53 -4.20
CA ILE A 124 7.23 6.93 -5.44
C ILE A 124 8.39 5.95 -5.69
N ILE A 125 8.20 4.96 -6.56
CA ILE A 125 9.27 4.09 -7.04
C ILE A 125 9.52 4.35 -8.52
N ASN A 126 10.80 4.49 -8.87
CA ASN A 126 11.25 4.76 -10.22
C ASN A 126 11.28 3.48 -11.06
N THR A 127 11.08 3.59 -12.36
CA THR A 127 11.18 2.47 -13.30
C THR A 127 12.03 2.83 -14.52
N GLU A 128 12.64 1.82 -15.13
CA GLU A 128 13.03 1.82 -16.54
C GLU A 128 12.06 0.92 -17.31
#